data_AF-A0AAE1UVD0-F1
#
_entry.id   AF-A0AAE1UVD0-F1
#
_cell.length_a   1.000
_cell.length_b   1.000
_cell.length_c   1.000
_cell.angle_alpha   90.00
_cell.angle_beta   90.00
_cell.angle_gamma   90.00
#
_symmetry.space_group_name_H-M   'P 1'
#
loop_
_entity.id
_entity.type
_entity.pdbx_description
1 polymer ?
#
loop_
_entity_poly.entity_id
_entity_poly.type
_entity_poly.pdbx_seq_one_letter_code
_entity_poly.pdbx_strand_id
1 'polypeptide(L)'
;MSLVNEMYFSIILDRATAGPLIIACSKGGTSIEDLAEKFPHMIIKVPIDVFRGITDEDAAKMVDGLTPKVADRSDSIEQVKKV
;
A
#
# COMPACT_ATOMS: atom_id res chain seq x y z
N MET A 1 15.02 19.89 -0.19
CA MET A 1 14.78 18.67 -0.98
C MET A 1 13.26 18.51 -1.04
N SER A 2 12.64 18.90 -2.16
CA SER A 2 11.18 18.86 -2.29
C SER A 2 10.78 17.48 -2.79
N LEU A 3 10.01 16.73 -2.00
CA LEU A 3 9.48 15.44 -2.42
C LEU A 3 8.44 15.67 -3.53
N VAL A 4 8.66 15.05 -4.69
CA VAL A 4 7.76 15.19 -5.85
C VAL A 4 6.45 14.42 -5.68
N ASN A 5 6.47 13.32 -4.91
CA ASN A 5 5.29 12.55 -4.55
C ASN A 5 5.59 11.74 -3.27
N GLU A 6 4.85 11.98 -2.20
CA GLU A 6 5.00 11.27 -0.92
C GLU A 6 3.77 10.42 -0.66
N MET A 7 3.97 9.14 -0.32
CA MET A 7 2.93 8.14 -0.15
C MET A 7 3.13 7.41 1.18
N TYR A 8 2.06 6.84 1.72
CA TYR A 8 2.10 5.99 2.92
C TYR A 8 2.02 4.52 2.53
N PHE A 9 2.84 3.68 3.16
CA PHE A 9 2.82 2.22 3.01
C PHE A 9 3.16 1.56 4.35
N SER A 10 2.38 0.57 4.76
CA SER A 10 2.66 -0.26 5.92
C SER A 10 2.16 -1.70 5.73
N ILE A 11 2.81 -2.62 6.44
CA ILE A 11 2.40 -4.01 6.55
C ILE A 11 2.12 -4.27 8.03
N ILE A 12 0.91 -4.73 8.33
CA ILE A 12 0.51 -5.06 9.70
C ILE A 12 -0.02 -6.49 9.75
N LEU A 13 -0.02 -7.09 10.95
CA LEU A 13 -0.78 -8.32 11.19
C LEU A 13 -2.19 -7.92 11.60
N ASP A 14 -3.16 -8.21 10.74
CA ASP A 14 -4.57 -7.94 10.98
C ASP A 14 -5.23 -9.13 11.70
N ARG A 15 -5.89 -8.83 12.83
CA ARG A 15 -6.56 -9.86 13.64
C ARG A 15 -7.84 -10.37 13.00
N ALA A 16 -8.52 -9.56 12.18
CA ALA A 16 -9.78 -9.97 11.56
C ALA A 16 -9.56 -11.03 10.47
N THR A 17 -8.48 -10.88 9.71
CA THR A 17 -8.06 -11.84 8.66
C THR A 17 -7.06 -12.88 9.17
N ALA A 18 -6.55 -12.74 10.39
CA ALA A 18 -5.53 -13.58 10.99
C ALA A 18 -4.26 -13.70 10.11
N GLY A 19 -3.90 -12.61 9.44
CA GLY A 19 -2.80 -12.60 8.47
C GLY A 19 -2.24 -11.20 8.20
N PRO A 20 -1.19 -11.10 7.37
CA PRO A 20 -0.62 -9.84 6.95
C PRO A 20 -1.63 -9.03 6.11
N LEU A 21 -1.66 -7.74 6.37
CA LEU A 21 -2.46 -6.76 5.66
C LEU A 21 -1.55 -5.62 5.24
N ILE A 22 -1.50 -5.37 3.94
CA ILE A 22 -0.88 -4.17 3.40
C ILE A 22 -1.88 -3.03 3.49
N ILE A 23 -1.43 -1.90 4.02
CA ILE A 23 -2.17 -0.63 4.05
C ILE A 23 -1.36 0.42 3.30
N ALA A 24 -1.97 1.09 2.34
CA ALA A 24 -1.31 2.12 1.55
C ALA A 24 -2.21 3.34 1.34
N CYS A 25 -1.62 4.52 1.12
CA CYS A 25 -2.33 5.73 0.77
C CYS A 25 -1.50 6.61 -0.17
N SER A 26 -2.13 7.16 -1.21
CA SER A 26 -1.47 8.04 -2.18
C SER A 26 -1.03 9.39 -1.59
N LYS A 27 -1.38 9.66 -0.33
CA LYS A 27 -0.97 10.83 0.44
C LYS A 27 -0.11 10.38 1.62
N GLY A 28 1.14 10.81 1.64
CA GLY A 28 2.07 10.63 2.76
C GLY A 28 2.27 11.90 3.59
N GLY A 29 3.31 11.91 4.43
CA GLY A 29 3.71 13.06 5.23
C GLY A 29 2.90 13.28 6.51
N THR A 30 2.02 12.36 6.89
CA THR A 30 1.22 12.43 8.11
C THR A 30 0.89 11.02 8.66
N SER A 31 0.22 10.97 9.80
CA SER A 31 -0.17 9.72 10.46
C SER A 31 -1.24 8.96 9.68
N ILE A 32 -1.31 7.63 9.82
CA ILE A 32 -2.35 6.84 9.14
C ILE A 32 -3.73 7.10 9.76
N GLU A 33 -3.76 7.48 11.03
CA GLU A 33 -4.93 7.89 11.77
C GLU A 33 -5.54 9.16 11.16
N ASP A 34 -4.72 10.20 10.93
CA ASP A 34 -5.15 11.43 10.24
C ASP A 34 -5.69 11.14 8.83
N LEU A 35 -5.02 10.24 8.10
CA LEU A 35 -5.46 9.83 6.76
C LEU A 35 -6.78 9.07 6.82
N ALA A 36 -6.98 8.22 7.83
CA ALA A 36 -8.22 7.46 8.01
C ALA A 36 -9.40 8.36 8.37
N GLU A 37 -9.18 9.43 9.13
CA GLU A 37 -10.22 10.40 9.47
C GLU A 37 -10.56 11.32 8.29
N LYS A 38 -9.55 11.87 7.61
CA LYS A 38 -9.75 12.91 6.57
C LYS A 38 -9.96 12.33 5.18
N PHE A 39 -9.34 11.19 4.89
CA PHE A 39 -9.29 10.60 3.56
C PHE A 39 -9.45 9.06 3.56
N PRO A 40 -10.50 8.51 4.21
CA PRO A 40 -10.68 7.06 4.32
C PRO A 40 -10.77 6.35 2.98
N HIS A 41 -11.28 7.04 1.95
CA HIS A 41 -11.44 6.52 0.59
C HIS A 41 -10.11 6.40 -0.19
N MET A 42 -9.04 7.07 0.25
CA MET A 42 -7.71 6.95 -0.34
C MET A 42 -6.88 5.83 0.29
N ILE A 43 -7.38 5.20 1.37
CA ILE A 43 -6.70 4.09 2.02
C ILE A 43 -7.02 2.80 1.27
N ILE A 44 -5.97 2.17 0.79
CA ILE A 44 -6.00 0.88 0.13
C ILE A 44 -5.62 -0.18 1.16
N LYS A 45 -6.38 -1.27 1.20
CA LYS A 45 -6.16 -2.40 2.09
C LYS A 45 -6.09 -3.67 1.24
N VAL A 46 -4.97 -4.37 1.28
CA VAL A 46 -4.75 -5.61 0.53
C VAL A 46 -4.38 -6.73 1.51
N PRO A 47 -5.33 -7.61 1.87
CA PRO A 47 -5.03 -8.75 2.72
C PRO A 47 -4.17 -9.75 1.96
N ILE A 48 -3.18 -10.32 2.64
CA ILE A 48 -2.20 -11.24 2.04
C ILE A 48 -2.36 -12.63 2.65
N ASP A 49 -2.40 -13.64 1.78
CA ASP A 49 -2.39 -15.04 2.17
C ASP A 49 -0.97 -15.44 2.59
N VAL A 50 -0.79 -15.85 3.85
CA VAL A 50 0.52 -16.22 4.42
C VAL A 50 1.16 -17.42 3.74
N PHE A 51 0.37 -18.33 3.17
CA PHE A 51 0.87 -19.53 2.52
C PHE A 51 1.31 -19.25 1.09
N ARG A 52 0.71 -18.24 0.44
CA ARG A 52 1.03 -17.84 -0.94
C ARG A 52 2.04 -16.68 -1.01
N GLY A 53 2.13 -15.88 0.05
CA GLY A 53 2.89 -14.63 0.05
C GLY A 53 2.22 -13.55 -0.82
N ILE A 54 2.96 -12.47 -1.10
CA ILE A 54 2.47 -11.38 -1.95
C ILE A 54 2.48 -11.86 -3.42
N THR A 55 1.30 -11.95 -4.02
CA THR A 55 1.16 -12.33 -5.43
C THR A 55 1.30 -11.12 -6.37
N ASP A 56 1.48 -11.38 -7.67
CA ASP A 56 1.44 -10.32 -8.69
C ASP A 56 0.10 -9.58 -8.70
N GLU A 57 -1.01 -10.27 -8.42
CA GLU A 57 -2.33 -9.65 -8.35
C GLU A 57 -2.46 -8.73 -7.14
N ASP A 58 -1.95 -9.14 -5.97
CA ASP A 58 -1.96 -8.32 -4.76
C ASP A 58 -1.11 -7.05 -4.94
N ALA A 59 0.10 -7.22 -5.49
CA ALA A 59 1.01 -6.12 -5.77
C ALA A 59 0.43 -5.16 -6.82
N ALA A 60 -0.16 -5.69 -7.90
CA ALA A 60 -0.85 -4.88 -8.91
C ALA A 60 -2.01 -4.09 -8.30
N LYS A 61 -2.86 -4.74 -7.50
CA LYS A 61 -4.00 -4.09 -6.82
C LYS A 61 -3.56 -2.96 -5.90
N MET A 62 -2.47 -3.15 -5.16
CA MET A 62 -1.87 -2.13 -4.31
C MET A 62 -1.38 -0.94 -5.15
N VAL A 63 -0.58 -1.20 -6.19
CA VAL A 63 0.04 -0.16 -7.02
C VAL A 63 -1.00 0.63 -7.81
N ASP A 64 -2.00 -0.06 -8.36
CA ASP A 64 -3.11 0.57 -9.08
C ASP A 64 -3.93 1.46 -8.17
N GLY A 65 -4.20 1.00 -6.94
CA GLY A 65 -4.85 1.82 -5.92
C GLY A 65 -4.06 3.08 -5.58
N LEU A 66 -2.73 2.98 -5.50
CA LEU A 66 -1.87 4.12 -5.19
C LEU A 66 -1.74 5.11 -6.34
N THR A 67 -1.87 4.65 -7.59
CA THR A 67 -1.68 5.46 -8.81
C THR A 67 -0.42 6.35 -8.72
N PRO A 68 0.78 5.75 -8.64
CA PRO A 68 2.02 6.51 -8.50
C PRO A 68 2.21 7.45 -9.70
N LYS A 69 2.51 8.73 -9.42
CA LYS A 69 2.55 9.78 -10.47
C LYS A 69 3.84 9.80 -11.29
N VAL A 70 4.94 9.31 -10.72
CA VAL A 70 6.30 9.48 -11.28
C VAL A 70 7.03 8.14 -11.43
N ALA A 71 6.61 7.12 -10.68
CA ALA A 71 7.25 5.81 -10.70
C ALA A 71 6.62 4.91 -11.78
N ASP A 72 7.45 4.06 -12.39
CA ASP A 72 6.96 3.03 -13.31
C ASP A 72 6.10 2.00 -12.55
N ARG A 73 5.00 1.58 -13.17
CA ARG A 73 4.06 0.64 -12.57
C ARG A 73 4.70 -0.73 -12.33
N SER A 74 5.48 -1.22 -13.30
CA SER A 74 6.06 -2.57 -13.24
C SER A 74 7.15 -2.63 -12.19
N ASP A 75 8.01 -1.61 -12.12
CA ASP A 75 9.03 -1.50 -11.06
C ASP A 75 8.40 -1.42 -9.67
N SER A 76 7.32 -0.64 -9.53
CA SER A 76 6.57 -0.54 -8.27
C SER A 76 5.99 -1.89 -7.83
N ILE A 77 5.44 -2.67 -8.76
CA ILE A 77 4.92 -4.02 -8.49
C ILE A 77 6.06 -4.95 -8.04
N GLU A 78 7.22 -4.90 -8.71
CA GLU A 78 8.37 -5.70 -8.32
C GLU A 78 8.91 -5.32 -6.93
N GLN A 79 8.92 -4.04 -6.58
CA GLN A 79 9.34 -3.58 -5.25
C GLN A 79 8.40 -4.11 -4.16
N VAL A 80 7.08 -4.06 -4.37
CA VAL A 80 6.10 -4.55 -3.40
C VAL A 80 6.23 -6.07 -3.15
N LYS A 81 6.65 -6.84 -4.16
CA LYS A 81 6.88 -8.29 -4.00
C LYS A 81 8.19 -8.64 -3.28
N LYS A 82 9.12 -7.70 -3.14
CA LYS A 82 10.45 -7.92 -2.53
C LYS A 82 10.46 -7.61 -1.02
N VAL A 83 9.35 -7.12 -0.48
CA VAL A 83 9.18 -6.81 0.95
C VAL A 83 8.97 -8.09 1.76
#